data_AF-K8E0T2-F1
#
_entry.id   AF-K8E0T2-F1
#
_cell.length_a   1.000
_cell.length_b   1.000
_cell.length_c   1.000
_cell.angle_alpha   90.00
_cell.angle_beta   90.00
_cell.angle_gamma   90.00
#
_symmetry.space_group_name_H-M   'P 1'
#
loop_
_entity.id
_entity.type
_entity.pdbx_description
1 polymer ?
#
loop_
_entity_poly.entity_id
_entity_poly.type
_entity_poly.pdbx_seq_one_letter_code
_entity_poly.pdbx_strand_id
1 'polypeptide(L)'
;MQPAELYNQKKQRLEQILALTRQLAVVLEQDEPDQLAELLAARQRLMDQVDRLDRDISLLAGVSGNPLPAETPAHINSLLQQIIELDEANKTRLVRELTVVRQKLKELSGGKAVRQAYGMAPVPGSCGCFIDKKK
;
A
#
# COMPACT_ATOMS: atom_id res chain seq x y z
N MET A 1 -31.44 9.51 14.20
CA MET A 1 -30.80 10.14 13.02
C MET A 1 -31.67 9.90 11.81
N GLN A 2 -31.76 10.86 10.90
CA GLN A 2 -32.52 10.67 9.66
C GLN A 2 -31.68 9.87 8.65
N PRO A 3 -32.27 9.00 7.81
CA PRO A 3 -31.52 8.23 6.81
C PRO A 3 -30.65 9.11 5.90
N ALA A 4 -31.18 10.24 5.44
CA ALA A 4 -30.44 11.19 4.59
C ALA A 4 -29.13 11.70 5.21
N GLU A 5 -29.10 11.86 6.54
CA GLU A 5 -27.92 12.32 7.27
C GLU A 5 -26.79 11.27 7.27
N LEU A 6 -27.15 9.99 7.45
CA LEU A 6 -26.17 8.88 7.40
C LEU A 6 -25.56 8.73 6.02
N TYR A 7 -26.34 8.91 4.95
CA TYR A 7 -25.84 8.87 3.58
C TYR A 7 -24.89 10.04 3.27
N ASN A 8 -25.20 11.24 3.77
CA ASN A 8 -24.30 12.39 3.65
C ASN A 8 -22.99 12.17 4.40
N GLN A 9 -23.05 11.58 5.60
CA GLN A 9 -21.85 11.20 6.34
C GLN A 9 -21.04 10.14 5.57
N LYS A 10 -21.70 9.11 5.02
CA LYS A 10 -21.03 8.08 4.21
C LYS A 10 -20.31 8.71 3.02
N LYS A 11 -20.99 9.60 2.28
CA LYS A 11 -20.40 10.35 1.17
C LYS A 11 -19.16 11.12 1.61
N GLN A 12 -19.25 11.89 2.69
CA GLN A 12 -18.12 12.68 3.20
C GLN A 12 -16.92 11.80 3.58
N ARG A 13 -17.16 10.63 4.19
CA ARG A 13 -16.09 9.66 4.49
C ARG A 13 -15.45 9.08 3.24
N LEU A 14 -16.25 8.78 2.21
CA LEU A 14 -15.72 8.30 0.92
C LEU A 14 -14.90 9.37 0.20
N GLU A 15 -15.30 10.64 0.24
CA GLU A 15 -14.50 11.75 -0.28
C GLU A 15 -13.15 11.87 0.45
N GLN A 16 -13.14 11.70 1.78
CA GLN A 16 -11.91 11.67 2.57
C GLN A 16 -11.02 10.47 2.23
N ILE A 17 -11.61 9.28 2.04
CA ILE A 17 -10.87 8.09 1.60
C ILE A 17 -10.25 8.32 0.22
N LEU A 18 -11.00 8.91 -0.72
CA LEU A 18 -10.49 9.23 -2.04
C LEU A 18 -9.33 10.23 -1.98
N ALA A 19 -9.43 11.25 -1.13
CA ALA A 19 -8.34 12.21 -0.91
C ALA A 19 -7.07 11.51 -0.37
N LEU A 20 -7.21 10.63 0.63
CA LEU A 20 -6.09 9.85 1.15
C LEU A 20 -5.51 8.90 0.09
N THR A 21 -6.35 8.23 -0.71
CA THR A 21 -5.90 7.35 -1.79
C THR A 21 -5.09 8.12 -2.86
N ARG A 22 -5.46 9.37 -3.15
CA ARG A 22 -4.67 10.27 -4.01
C ARG A 22 -3.35 10.67 -3.36
N GLN A 23 -3.36 10.99 -2.06
CA GLN A 23 -2.13 11.31 -1.32
C GLN A 23 -1.17 10.12 -1.27
N LEU A 24 -1.68 8.90 -1.06
CA LEU A 24 -0.87 7.67 -1.12
C LEU A 24 -0.12 7.56 -2.46
N ALA A 25 -0.76 7.93 -3.58
CA ALA A 25 -0.10 7.92 -4.89
C ALA A 25 1.11 8.86 -4.95
N VAL A 26 1.03 10.03 -4.29
CA VAL A 26 2.12 11.01 -4.21
C VAL A 26 3.23 10.55 -3.28
N VAL A 27 2.88 10.04 -2.10
CA VAL A 27 3.85 9.57 -1.10
C VAL A 27 4.64 8.37 -1.62
N LEU A 28 4.01 7.49 -2.41
CA LEU A 28 4.69 6.40 -3.10
C LEU A 28 5.73 6.88 -4.12
N GLU A 29 5.58 8.07 -4.68
CA GLU A 29 6.59 8.66 -5.59
C GLU A 29 7.74 9.34 -4.82
N GLN A 30 7.53 9.67 -3.54
CA GLN A 30 8.48 10.40 -2.70
C GLN A 30 9.34 9.50 -1.82
N ASP A 31 9.12 8.17 -1.84
CA ASP A 31 9.85 7.19 -1.02
C ASP A 31 9.83 7.52 0.50
N GLU A 32 8.69 8.05 1.00
CA GLU A 32 8.50 8.38 2.43
C GLU A 32 7.67 7.29 3.16
N PRO A 33 8.31 6.22 3.69
CA PRO A 33 7.60 5.06 4.24
C PRO A 33 6.82 5.36 5.52
N ASP A 34 7.28 6.31 6.33
CA ASP A 34 6.61 6.69 7.59
C ASP A 34 5.28 7.38 7.28
N GLN A 35 5.29 8.34 6.34
CA GLN A 35 4.09 9.02 5.88
C GLN A 35 3.12 8.05 5.20
N LEU A 36 3.63 7.06 4.46
CA LEU A 36 2.80 6.02 3.85
C LEU A 36 2.03 5.22 4.92
N ALA A 37 2.71 4.82 6.00
CA ALA A 37 2.08 4.08 7.09
C ALA A 37 1.01 4.90 7.82
N GLU A 38 1.26 6.19 8.06
CA GLU A 38 0.29 7.11 8.68
C GLU A 38 -0.98 7.28 7.81
N LEU A 39 -0.80 7.48 6.51
CA LEU A 39 -1.92 7.62 5.57
C LEU A 39 -2.75 6.34 5.48
N LEU A 40 -2.11 5.16 5.45
CA LEU A 40 -2.81 3.87 5.46
C LEU A 40 -3.62 3.68 6.74
N ALA A 41 -3.05 4.03 7.90
CA ALA A 41 -3.75 3.94 9.18
C ALA A 41 -4.96 4.90 9.24
N ALA A 42 -4.79 6.14 8.76
CA ALA A 42 -5.89 7.10 8.67
C ALA A 42 -7.01 6.61 7.74
N ARG A 43 -6.64 6.02 6.59
CA ARG A 43 -7.57 5.44 5.63
C ARG A 43 -8.36 4.28 6.21
N GLN A 44 -7.71 3.35 6.92
CA GLN A 44 -8.38 2.22 7.57
C GLN A 44 -9.43 2.69 8.58
N ARG A 45 -9.12 3.72 9.38
CA ARG A 45 -10.10 4.29 10.33
C ARG A 45 -11.34 4.83 9.64
N LEU A 46 -11.21 5.43 8.45
CA LEU A 46 -12.35 5.90 7.67
C LEU A 46 -13.15 4.75 7.07
N MET A 47 -12.50 3.69 6.62
CA MET A 47 -13.19 2.47 6.16
C MET A 47 -14.02 1.85 7.28
N ASP A 48 -13.45 1.72 8.48
CA ASP A 48 -14.17 1.21 9.65
C ASP A 48 -15.40 2.07 9.99
N GLN A 49 -15.34 3.38 9.73
CA GLN A 49 -16.48 4.30 9.91
C GLN A 49 -17.53 4.11 8.82
N VAL A 50 -17.12 3.91 7.57
CA VAL A 50 -18.05 3.59 6.47
C VAL A 50 -18.77 2.26 6.74
N ASP A 51 -18.07 1.24 7.23
CA ASP A 51 -18.67 -0.05 7.58
C ASP A 51 -19.69 0.06 8.73
N ARG A 52 -19.50 1.02 9.64
CA ARG A 52 -20.49 1.31 10.68
C ARG A 52 -21.71 2.01 10.09
N LEU A 53 -21.49 3.03 9.25
CA LEU A 53 -22.57 3.74 8.57
C LEU A 53 -23.41 2.81 7.69
N ASP A 54 -22.79 1.85 7.01
CA ASP A 54 -23.51 0.87 6.19
C ASP A 54 -24.39 -0.08 6.99
N ARG A 55 -23.95 -0.45 8.19
CA ARG A 55 -24.79 -1.21 9.14
C ARG A 55 -25.96 -0.36 9.63
N ASP A 56 -25.71 0.88 10.03
CA ASP A 56 -26.76 1.80 10.51
C ASP A 56 -27.81 2.09 9.44
N ILE A 57 -27.36 2.31 8.20
CA ILE A 57 -28.22 2.50 7.03
C ILE A 57 -29.07 1.25 6.77
N SER A 58 -28.45 0.07 6.79
CA SER A 58 -29.14 -1.20 6.54
C SER A 58 -30.20 -1.50 7.60
N LEU A 59 -29.91 -1.20 8.87
CA LEU A 59 -30.86 -1.34 9.98
C LEU A 59 -32.07 -0.40 9.80
N LEU A 60 -31.85 0.84 9.37
CA LEU A 60 -32.94 1.79 9.15
C LEU A 60 -33.79 1.48 7.90
N ALA A 61 -33.16 1.01 6.83
CA ALA A 61 -33.87 0.62 5.60
C ALA A 61 -34.78 -0.60 5.80
N GLY A 62 -34.41 -1.52 6.71
CA GLY A 62 -35.27 -2.66 7.08
C GLY A 62 -36.50 -2.28 7.92
N VAL A 63 -36.49 -1.10 8.56
CA VAL A 63 -37.56 -0.62 9.46
C VAL A 63 -38.44 0.43 8.78
N SER A 64 -37.87 1.23 7.89
CA SER A 64 -38.54 2.32 7.19
C SER A 64 -38.52 2.01 5.70
N GLY A 65 -39.64 1.56 5.14
CA GLY A 65 -39.84 1.35 3.69
C GLY A 65 -39.79 2.62 2.85
N ASN A 66 -39.05 3.64 3.29
CA ASN A 66 -38.88 4.89 2.58
C ASN A 66 -37.80 4.74 1.51
N PRO A 67 -38.16 4.86 0.22
CA PRO A 67 -37.20 4.81 -0.86
C PRO A 67 -36.26 6.02 -0.79
N LEU A 68 -34.99 5.75 -1.08
CA LEU A 68 -33.94 6.76 -1.16
C LEU A 68 -34.16 7.74 -2.31
N PRO A 69 -33.66 8.98 -2.20
CA PRO A 69 -33.45 9.83 -3.37
C PRO A 69 -32.42 9.16 -4.30
N ALA A 70 -32.74 9.05 -5.59
CA ALA A 70 -31.96 8.28 -6.56
C ALA A 70 -30.53 8.82 -6.84
N GLU A 71 -30.24 10.06 -6.44
CA GLU A 71 -28.97 10.73 -6.73
C GLU A 71 -27.83 10.35 -5.78
N THR A 72 -28.13 10.01 -4.52
CA THR A 72 -27.13 9.64 -3.50
C THR A 72 -26.38 8.34 -3.82
N PRO A 73 -27.05 7.26 -4.27
CA PRO A 73 -26.39 6.01 -4.65
C PRO A 73 -25.42 6.16 -5.83
N ALA A 74 -25.80 6.94 -6.86
CA ALA A 74 -24.98 7.12 -8.05
C ALA A 74 -23.64 7.79 -7.74
N HIS A 75 -23.68 8.84 -6.91
CA HIS A 75 -22.47 9.55 -6.50
C HIS A 75 -21.57 8.69 -5.61
N ILE A 76 -22.14 7.95 -4.66
CA ILE A 76 -21.40 7.01 -3.81
C ILE A 76 -20.70 5.94 -4.67
N ASN A 77 -21.41 5.37 -5.66
CA ASN A 77 -20.83 4.39 -6.57
C ASN A 77 -19.69 4.98 -7.41
N SER A 78 -19.83 6.23 -7.86
CA SER A 78 -18.75 6.93 -8.57
C SER A 78 -17.51 7.13 -7.69
N LEU A 79 -17.68 7.50 -6.42
CA LEU A 79 -16.56 7.63 -5.49
C LEU A 79 -15.87 6.28 -5.24
N LEU A 80 -16.64 5.21 -5.03
CA LEU A 80 -16.11 3.86 -4.83
C LEU A 80 -15.31 3.40 -6.05
N GLN A 81 -15.84 3.61 -7.26
CA GLN A 81 -15.15 3.25 -8.49
C GLN A 81 -13.80 3.97 -8.61
N GLN A 82 -13.76 5.28 -8.34
CA GLN A 82 -12.51 6.05 -8.36
C GLN A 82 -11.51 5.55 -7.32
N ILE A 83 -11.96 5.18 -6.12
CA ILE A 83 -11.11 4.63 -5.07
C ILE A 83 -10.50 3.29 -5.53
N ILE A 84 -11.31 2.40 -6.11
CA ILE A 84 -10.88 1.09 -6.59
C ILE A 84 -9.81 1.22 -7.68
N GLU A 85 -10.06 2.09 -8.68
CA GLU A 85 -9.12 2.31 -9.78
C GLU A 85 -7.77 2.83 -9.31
N LEU A 86 -7.78 3.80 -8.37
CA LEU A 86 -6.55 4.33 -7.80
C LEU A 86 -5.83 3.31 -6.91
N ASP A 87 -6.56 2.50 -6.15
CA ASP A 87 -5.97 1.46 -5.31
C ASP A 87 -5.24 0.41 -6.15
N GLU A 88 -5.83 -0.05 -7.27
CA GLU A 88 -5.17 -0.99 -8.17
C GLU A 88 -3.93 -0.38 -8.82
N ALA A 89 -3.97 0.92 -9.17
CA ALA A 89 -2.80 1.63 -9.67
C ALA A 89 -1.69 1.72 -8.59
N ASN A 90 -2.04 2.10 -7.35
CA ASN A 90 -1.12 2.21 -6.23
C ASN A 90 -0.50 0.86 -5.86
N LYS A 91 -1.30 -0.21 -5.83
CA LYS A 91 -0.86 -1.59 -5.59
C LYS A 91 0.12 -2.05 -6.66
N THR A 92 -0.19 -1.78 -7.93
CA THR A 92 0.71 -2.10 -9.05
C THR A 92 2.06 -1.41 -8.89
N ARG A 93 2.07 -0.14 -8.48
CA ARG A 93 3.31 0.63 -8.20
C ARG A 93 4.09 0.02 -7.05
N LEU A 94 3.45 -0.22 -5.91
CA LEU A 94 4.07 -0.85 -4.73
C LEU A 94 4.75 -2.19 -5.07
N VAL A 95 4.09 -3.03 -5.87
CA VAL A 95 4.66 -4.32 -6.28
C VAL A 95 5.92 -4.13 -7.16
N ARG A 96 5.92 -3.13 -8.04
CA ARG A 96 7.10 -2.80 -8.86
C ARG A 96 8.26 -2.35 -7.99
N GLU A 97 8.03 -1.41 -7.08
CA GLU A 97 9.07 -0.93 -6.16
C GLU A 97 9.65 -2.05 -5.29
N LEU A 98 8.78 -2.91 -4.74
CA LEU A 98 9.22 -4.09 -3.99
C LEU A 98 10.10 -5.02 -4.83
N THR A 99 9.79 -5.18 -6.11
CA THR A 99 10.57 -6.02 -7.03
C THR A 99 11.96 -5.41 -7.27
N VAL A 100 12.04 -4.09 -7.46
CA VAL A 100 13.31 -3.37 -7.60
C VAL A 100 14.16 -3.52 -6.34
N VAL A 101 13.58 -3.33 -5.17
CA VAL A 101 14.29 -3.50 -3.88
C VAL A 101 14.80 -4.93 -3.72
N ARG A 102 13.99 -5.94 -4.02
CA ARG A 102 14.40 -7.36 -3.99
C ARG A 102 15.57 -7.65 -4.94
N GLN A 103 15.54 -7.09 -6.14
CA GLN A 103 16.62 -7.25 -7.11
C GLN A 103 17.92 -6.62 -6.61
N LYS A 104 17.87 -5.39 -6.07
CA LYS A 104 19.03 -4.73 -5.45
C LYS A 104 19.61 -5.54 -4.29
N LEU A 105 18.76 -6.12 -3.43
CA LEU A 105 19.21 -6.99 -2.33
C LEU A 105 19.94 -8.24 -2.85
N LYS A 106 19.45 -8.84 -3.93
CA LYS A 106 20.09 -10.01 -4.57
C LYS A 106 21.44 -9.68 -5.19
N GLU A 107 21.56 -8.51 -5.81
CA GLU A 107 22.83 -8.03 -6.36
C GLU A 107 23.84 -7.75 -5.24
N LEU A 108 23.41 -7.14 -4.14
CA LEU A 108 24.26 -6.91 -2.97
C LEU A 108 24.73 -8.21 -2.30
N SER A 109 23.84 -9.20 -2.15
CA SER A 109 24.21 -10.49 -1.57
C SER A 109 25.15 -11.29 -2.48
N GLY A 110 24.90 -11.27 -3.80
CA GLY A 110 25.81 -11.84 -4.80
C GLY A 110 27.17 -11.14 -4.81
N GLY A 111 27.19 -9.81 -4.72
CA GLY A 111 28.41 -9.01 -4.64
C GLY A 111 29.23 -9.28 -3.37
N LYS A 112 28.58 -9.53 -2.23
CA LYS A 112 29.27 -9.98 -1.00
C LYS A 112 29.90 -11.36 -1.19
N ALA A 113 29.19 -12.30 -1.80
CA ALA A 113 29.73 -13.64 -2.08
C ALA A 113 30.92 -13.57 -3.05
N VAL A 114 30.84 -12.76 -4.11
CA VAL A 114 31.95 -12.54 -5.06
C VAL A 114 33.13 -11.85 -4.38
N ARG A 115 32.91 -10.84 -3.53
CA ARG A 115 33.99 -10.22 -2.73
C ARG A 115 34.58 -11.18 -1.71
N GLN A 116 33.82 -12.13 -1.18
CA GLN A 116 34.37 -13.15 -0.27
C GLN A 116 35.15 -14.24 -1.03
N ALA A 117 34.72 -14.59 -2.25
CA ALA A 117 35.37 -15.59 -3.08
C ALA A 117 36.61 -15.05 -3.83
N TYR A 118 36.61 -13.77 -4.20
CA TYR A 118 37.63 -13.16 -5.06
C TYR A 118 38.18 -11.83 -4.54
N GLY A 119 37.57 -11.22 -3.52
CA GLY A 119 38.13 -10.05 -2.84
C GLY A 119 39.27 -10.52 -1.95
N MET A 120 40.48 -10.02 -2.22
CA MET A 120 41.68 -10.31 -1.45
C MET A 120 41.40 -10.16 0.05
N ALA A 121 41.39 -11.26 0.78
CA ALA A 121 41.51 -11.23 2.22
C ALA A 121 42.86 -10.55 2.58
N PRO A 122 42.92 -9.65 3.58
CA PRO A 122 44.20 -9.16 4.07
C PRO A 122 44.97 -10.37 4.63
N VAL A 123 46.09 -10.68 3.98
CA VAL A 123 46.99 -11.78 4.33
C VAL A 123 47.39 -11.69 5.81
N PRO A 124 47.05 -12.68 6.66
CA PRO A 124 47.71 -12.86 7.94
C PRO A 124 48.52 -14.15 7.86
N GLY A 125 49.78 -14.05 7.42
CA GLY A 125 50.81 -15.06 7.64
C GLY A 125 50.70 -16.39 6.87
N SER A 126 51.73 -16.66 6.07
CA SER A 126 52.26 -18.01 5.79
C SER A 126 51.27 -19.10 5.35
N CYS A 127 50.96 -19.15 4.06
CA CYS A 127 50.60 -20.40 3.38
C CYS A 127 51.63 -20.66 2.29
N GLY A 128 52.53 -21.61 2.56
CA GLY A 128 53.58 -22.03 1.63
C GLY A 128 53.00 -22.62 0.35
N CYS A 129 53.50 -22.16 -0.79
CA CYS A 129 53.27 -22.78 -2.08
C CYS A 129 54.18 -24.01 -2.22
N PHE A 130 53.60 -25.21 -2.24
CA PHE A 130 54.31 -26.41 -2.68
C PHE A 130 54.37 -26.39 -4.22
N ILE A 131 55.56 -26.20 -4.78
CA ILE A 131 55.84 -26.43 -6.20
C ILE A 131 56.37 -27.86 -6.34
N ASP A 132 55.52 -28.78 -6.79
CA ASP A 132 55.97 -30.10 -7.25
C ASP A 132 56.66 -29.93 -8.61
N LYS A 133 57.99 -29.93 -8.61
CA LYS A 133 58.76 -30.08 -9.84
C LYS A 133 58.94 -31.57 -10.10
N LYS A 134 58.02 -32.16 -10.87
CA LYS A 134 58.28 -33.47 -11.49
C LYS A 134 59.44 -33.34 -12.48
N LYS A 135 60.52 -34.08 -12.19
CA LYS A 135 61.55 -34.44 -13.16
C LYS A 135 61.10 -35.62 -13.99
#